data_AF-A0A060X6A5-F1
#
_entry.id   AF-A0A060X6A5-F1
#
_cell.length_a   1.000
_cell.length_b   1.000
_cell.length_c   1.000
_cell.angle_alpha   90.00
_cell.angle_beta   90.00
_cell.angle_gamma   90.00
#
_symmetry.space_group_name_H-M   'P 1'
#
loop_
_entity.id
_entity.type
_entity.pdbx_description
1 polymer ?
#
loop_
_entity_poly.entity_id
_entity_poly.type
_entity_poly.pdbx_seq_one_letter_code
_entity_poly.pdbx_strand_id
1 'polypeptide(L)'
;MWIPTEHEKYGVVLASFRGTVQHGLPLEIGDTVQLLEKCEGWYRGFVHKNPNAKGIFPCTYIHLKNAHIKNKGQFETVIPTEDSVITEMTSTLRDWGAMWKRLYVKNDGDLFHRLWHVMNEILDLRRQVLVGHLTNDRMKDVKQHITARLDWGNEQLSLDLVPRREFSMVDPDEISVTELFKLVSSIPKTRNNCLNTVLLLLCIPHSLSSSIHCPLYLSLALAT
;
A
#
# COMPACT_ATOMS: atom_id res chain seq x y z
N MET A 1 16.92 11.31 -25.74
CA MET A 1 15.74 10.55 -26.21
C MET A 1 15.19 9.75 -25.04
N TRP A 2 13.86 9.64 -24.90
CA TRP A 2 13.24 8.83 -23.83
C TRP A 2 13.34 7.34 -24.14
N ILE A 3 13.82 6.56 -23.17
CA ILE A 3 14.03 5.11 -23.30
C ILE A 3 13.19 4.41 -22.22
N PRO A 4 12.35 3.42 -22.58
CA PRO A 4 11.62 2.61 -21.61
C PRO A 4 12.57 1.94 -20.60
N THR A 5 12.22 1.97 -19.32
CA THR A 5 13.01 1.27 -18.30
C THR A 5 12.66 -0.21 -18.30
N GLU A 6 13.67 -1.09 -18.29
CA GLU A 6 13.45 -2.54 -18.24
C GLU A 6 13.56 -3.12 -16.82
N HIS A 7 14.52 -2.62 -16.04
CA HIS A 7 14.81 -3.11 -14.68
C HIS A 7 14.51 -2.06 -13.61
N GLU A 8 14.72 -0.78 -13.92
CA GLU A 8 14.42 0.34 -13.05
C GLU A 8 12.92 0.64 -13.11
N LYS A 9 12.10 -0.15 -12.39
CA LYS A 9 10.63 -0.04 -12.43
C LYS A 9 10.00 0.55 -11.17
N TYR A 10 10.70 0.49 -10.04
CA TYR A 10 10.18 0.89 -8.74
C TYR A 10 11.21 1.71 -7.97
N GLY A 11 10.74 2.75 -7.30
CA GLY A 11 11.59 3.58 -6.46
C GLY A 11 10.84 4.32 -5.37
N VAL A 12 11.60 4.85 -4.43
CA VAL A 12 11.11 5.71 -3.34
C VAL A 12 11.74 7.08 -3.47
N VAL A 13 10.95 8.12 -3.28
CA VAL A 13 11.38 9.51 -3.37
C VAL A 13 12.21 9.87 -2.13
N LEU A 14 13.43 10.37 -2.34
CA LEU A 14 14.39 10.78 -1.31
C LEU A 14 14.19 12.21 -0.83
N ALA A 15 13.66 13.08 -1.69
CA ALA A 15 13.46 14.49 -1.40
C ALA A 15 12.23 15.02 -2.14
N SER A 16 11.53 15.98 -1.55
CA SER A 16 10.35 16.57 -2.18
C SER A 16 10.73 17.37 -3.43
N PHE A 17 9.99 17.16 -4.51
CA PHE A 17 10.16 17.85 -5.79
C PHE A 17 8.89 18.62 -6.11
N ARG A 18 9.00 19.93 -6.33
CA ARG A 18 7.81 20.79 -6.54
C ARG A 18 7.15 20.65 -7.91
N GLY A 19 7.81 20.02 -8.89
CA GLY A 19 7.25 19.86 -10.24
C GLY A 19 7.14 21.17 -11.04
N THR A 20 7.97 22.18 -10.76
CA THR A 20 7.89 23.50 -11.42
C THR A 20 8.32 23.51 -12.89
N VAL A 21 8.89 22.41 -13.38
CA VAL A 21 9.28 22.25 -14.78
C VAL A 21 8.08 21.81 -15.61
N GLN A 22 8.14 22.01 -16.92
CA GLN A 22 7.08 21.54 -17.83
C GLN A 22 6.94 20.02 -17.71
N HIS A 23 5.70 19.53 -17.55
CA HIS A 23 5.37 18.13 -17.28
C HIS A 23 5.99 17.56 -15.99
N GLY A 24 6.51 18.41 -15.10
CA GLY A 24 7.05 18.01 -13.81
C GLY A 24 5.97 17.39 -12.92
N LEU A 25 6.21 16.18 -12.42
CA LEU A 25 5.31 15.55 -11.45
C LEU A 25 5.73 15.99 -10.04
N PRO A 26 4.87 16.66 -9.25
CA PRO A 26 5.18 16.94 -7.85
C PRO A 26 5.36 15.64 -7.07
N LEU A 27 6.38 15.57 -6.22
CA LEU A 27 6.70 14.41 -5.39
C LEU A 27 6.92 14.83 -3.94
N GLU A 28 6.46 14.02 -3.00
CA GLU A 28 6.79 14.16 -1.59
C GLU A 28 7.82 13.11 -1.17
N ILE A 29 8.67 13.47 -0.20
CA ILE A 29 9.61 12.53 0.40
C ILE A 29 8.89 11.26 0.88
N GLY A 30 9.42 10.10 0.50
CA GLY A 30 8.87 8.80 0.84
C GLY A 30 7.69 8.35 -0.02
N ASP A 31 7.29 9.09 -1.05
CA ASP A 31 6.37 8.56 -2.07
C ASP A 31 7.00 7.38 -2.82
N THR A 32 6.16 6.44 -3.21
CA THR A 32 6.54 5.30 -4.06
C THR A 32 6.16 5.60 -5.49
N VAL A 33 7.11 5.44 -6.41
CA VAL A 33 6.91 5.74 -7.83
C VAL A 33 7.14 4.51 -8.69
N GLN A 34 6.32 4.38 -9.73
CA GLN A 34 6.58 3.45 -10.83
C GLN A 34 7.26 4.22 -11.96
N LEU A 35 8.38 3.68 -12.43
CA LEU A 35 9.21 4.27 -13.46
C LEU A 35 8.87 3.63 -14.80
N LEU A 36 8.60 4.47 -15.80
CA LEU A 36 8.21 4.03 -17.14
C LEU A 36 9.37 4.21 -18.12
N GLU A 37 9.98 5.39 -18.12
CA GLU A 37 10.99 5.80 -19.09
C GLU A 37 12.07 6.66 -18.41
N LYS A 38 13.25 6.73 -19.03
CA LYS A 38 14.38 7.54 -18.58
C LYS A 38 14.95 8.36 -19.74
N CYS A 39 15.37 9.59 -19.46
CA CYS A 39 16.09 10.44 -20.41
C CYS A 39 17.04 11.37 -19.63
N GLU A 40 18.35 11.31 -19.90
CA GLU A 40 19.34 12.32 -19.47
C GLU A 40 19.19 12.80 -18.01
N GLY A 41 19.14 11.85 -17.05
CA GLY A 41 19.04 12.19 -15.62
C GLY A 41 17.63 12.51 -15.13
N TRP A 42 16.60 12.31 -15.97
CA TRP A 42 15.19 12.36 -15.62
C TRP A 42 14.53 11.00 -15.78
N TYR A 43 13.60 10.71 -14.88
CA TYR A 43 12.60 9.66 -15.04
C TYR A 43 11.27 10.26 -15.46
N ARG A 44 10.49 9.46 -16.18
CA ARG A 44 9.06 9.66 -16.39
C ARG A 44 8.32 8.51 -15.75
N GLY A 45 7.29 8.83 -14.99
CA GLY A 45 6.57 7.85 -14.20
C GLY A 45 5.33 8.45 -13.53
N PHE A 46 4.84 7.74 -12.52
CA PHE A 46 3.72 8.18 -11.69
C PHE A 46 3.92 7.75 -10.24
N VAL A 47 3.27 8.44 -9.31
CA VAL A 47 3.18 8.01 -7.92
C VAL A 47 2.17 6.89 -7.83
N HIS A 48 2.49 5.78 -7.15
CA HIS A 48 1.64 4.58 -7.09
C HIS A 48 0.22 4.89 -6.59
N LYS A 49 0.08 5.89 -5.71
CA LYS A 49 -1.19 6.39 -5.19
C LYS A 49 -2.07 7.09 -6.23
N ASN A 50 -1.48 7.60 -7.32
CA ASN A 50 -2.19 8.31 -8.37
C ASN A 50 -1.61 7.95 -9.76
N PRO A 51 -1.93 6.76 -10.30
CA PRO A 51 -1.40 6.29 -11.58
C PRO A 51 -1.80 7.12 -12.80
N ASN A 52 -2.88 7.88 -12.68
CA ASN A 52 -3.42 8.73 -13.74
C ASN A 52 -2.55 9.99 -13.97
N ALA A 53 -1.86 10.46 -12.93
CA ALA A 53 -0.97 11.60 -13.01
C ALA A 53 0.47 11.17 -13.38
N LYS A 54 0.78 11.23 -14.67
CA LYS A 54 2.12 10.95 -15.19
C LYS A 54 2.91 12.25 -15.38
N GLY A 55 4.20 12.20 -15.07
CA GLY A 55 5.10 13.32 -15.34
C GLY A 55 6.56 12.95 -15.11
N ILE A 56 7.41 13.97 -15.15
CA ILE A 56 8.87 13.81 -15.08
C ILE A 56 9.43 14.29 -13.74
N PHE A 57 10.52 13.65 -13.30
CA PHE A 57 11.23 14.00 -12.07
C PHE A 57 12.71 13.58 -12.15
N PRO A 58 13.63 14.24 -11.41
CA PRO A 58 15.05 13.94 -11.50
C PRO A 58 15.38 12.54 -10.97
N CYS A 59 16.28 11.82 -11.64
CA CYS A 59 16.77 10.51 -11.19
C CYS A 59 17.42 10.59 -9.80
N THR A 60 18.10 11.69 -9.49
CA THR A 60 18.80 11.90 -8.22
C THR A 60 17.87 11.97 -7.01
N TYR A 61 16.57 12.14 -7.23
CA TYR A 61 15.56 12.21 -6.19
C TYR A 61 14.97 10.84 -5.88
N ILE A 62 15.36 9.80 -6.62
CA ILE A 62 14.74 8.48 -6.55
C ILE A 62 15.76 7.46 -6.07
N HIS A 63 15.42 6.76 -4.99
CA HIS A 63 16.10 5.55 -4.58
C HIS A 63 15.43 4.34 -5.22
N LEU A 64 16.15 3.67 -6.11
CA LEU A 64 15.65 2.47 -6.78
C LEU A 64 15.50 1.32 -5.78
N LYS A 65 14.40 0.59 -5.90
CA LYS A 65 14.12 -0.60 -5.08
C LYS A 65 13.73 -1.76 -5.98
N ASN A 66 14.05 -2.96 -5.54
CA ASN A 66 13.71 -4.17 -6.28
C ASN A 66 12.20 -4.38 -6.32
N ALA A 67 11.72 -4.81 -7.49
CA ALA A 67 10.35 -5.21 -7.70
C ALA A 67 10.26 -6.37 -8.70
N HIS A 68 9.29 -7.26 -8.48
CA HIS A 68 8.87 -8.26 -9.44
C HIS A 68 7.88 -7.64 -10.44
N ILE A 69 7.99 -8.04 -11.69
CA ILE A 69 7.14 -7.54 -12.77
C ILE A 69 6.22 -8.68 -13.23
N LYS A 70 4.91 -8.54 -13.01
CA LYS A 70 3.88 -9.41 -13.62
C LYS A 70 3.33 -8.74 -14.89
N ASN A 71 2.85 -9.54 -15.85
CA ASN A 71 2.13 -9.06 -17.06
C ASN A 71 2.89 -8.03 -17.91
N LYS A 72 4.15 -8.31 -18.28
CA LYS A 72 4.98 -7.42 -19.11
C LYS A 72 4.19 -6.93 -20.35
N GLY A 73 4.19 -5.60 -20.58
CA GLY A 73 3.46 -4.97 -21.68
C GLY A 73 2.52 -3.87 -21.20
N GLN A 74 1.35 -3.75 -21.84
CA GLN A 74 0.38 -2.67 -21.59
C GLN A 74 -0.24 -2.71 -20.18
N PHE A 75 -0.25 -3.89 -19.54
CA PHE A 75 -0.83 -4.13 -18.22
C PHE A 75 0.23 -4.54 -17.19
N GLU A 76 1.44 -3.99 -17.32
CA GLU A 76 2.57 -4.29 -16.44
C GLU A 76 2.25 -3.95 -14.97
N THR A 77 2.32 -4.96 -14.10
CA THR A 77 2.17 -4.81 -12.66
C THR A 77 3.54 -4.88 -11.99
N VAL A 78 3.89 -3.84 -11.23
CA VAL A 78 5.16 -3.73 -10.51
C VAL A 78 4.91 -3.99 -9.02
N ILE A 79 5.45 -5.09 -8.52
CA ILE A 79 5.22 -5.60 -7.16
C ILE A 79 6.53 -5.47 -6.37
N PRO A 80 6.60 -4.67 -5.29
CA PRO A 80 7.81 -4.60 -4.47
C PRO A 80 8.26 -5.97 -3.98
N THR A 81 9.57 -6.25 -3.96
CA THR A 81 10.08 -7.51 -3.38
C THR A 81 10.10 -7.50 -1.85
N GLU A 82 9.72 -6.38 -1.24
CA GLU A 82 9.62 -6.26 0.21
C GLU A 82 8.51 -7.15 0.75
N ASP A 83 8.67 -7.57 2.00
CA ASP A 83 7.66 -8.34 2.71
C ASP A 83 6.28 -7.67 2.64
N SER A 84 5.25 -8.43 2.30
CA SER A 84 3.88 -7.95 2.13
C SER A 84 3.36 -7.25 3.38
N VAL A 85 3.78 -7.70 4.56
CA VAL A 85 3.43 -7.06 5.84
C VAL A 85 4.04 -5.66 5.92
N ILE A 86 5.27 -5.44 5.44
CA ILE A 86 5.93 -4.14 5.46
C ILE A 86 5.27 -3.16 4.49
N THR A 87 4.90 -3.62 3.30
CA THR A 87 4.20 -2.78 2.33
C THR A 87 2.81 -2.41 2.84
N GLU A 88 2.08 -3.36 3.42
CA GLU A 88 0.79 -3.13 4.07
C GLU A 88 0.88 -2.10 5.20
N MET A 89 1.80 -2.28 6.17
CA MET A 89 2.03 -1.33 7.26
C MET A 89 2.28 0.09 6.75
N THR A 90 3.11 0.20 5.71
CA THR A 90 3.49 1.50 5.13
C THR A 90 2.30 2.23 4.56
N SER A 91 1.42 1.53 3.85
CA SER A 91 0.24 2.11 3.23
C SER A 91 -0.81 2.45 4.29
N THR A 92 -1.13 1.49 5.17
CA THR A 92 -2.13 1.65 6.22
C THR A 92 -1.81 2.79 7.19
N LEU A 93 -0.56 2.96 7.60
CA LEU A 93 -0.15 4.07 8.47
C LEU A 93 -0.31 5.44 7.80
N ARG A 94 -0.19 5.54 6.47
CA ARG A 94 -0.43 6.81 5.75
C ARG A 94 -1.91 7.16 5.73
N ASP A 95 -2.75 6.16 5.46
CA ASP A 95 -4.20 6.33 5.42
C ASP A 95 -4.74 6.69 6.82
N TRP A 96 -4.30 5.97 7.84
CA TRP A 96 -4.59 6.30 9.24
C TRP A 96 -4.06 7.67 9.62
N GLY A 97 -2.88 8.07 9.15
CA GLY A 97 -2.34 9.42 9.40
C GLY A 97 -3.26 10.54 8.90
N ALA A 98 -3.92 10.34 7.74
CA ALA A 98 -4.92 11.29 7.24
C ALA A 98 -6.19 11.28 8.10
N MET A 99 -6.68 10.10 8.50
CA MET A 99 -7.88 9.96 9.33
C MET A 99 -7.68 10.47 10.76
N TRP A 100 -6.51 10.20 11.35
CA TRP A 100 -6.12 10.64 12.68
C TRP A 100 -6.16 12.18 12.80
N LYS A 101 -5.66 12.90 11.79
CA LYS A 101 -5.80 14.37 11.73
C LYS A 101 -7.27 14.82 11.71
N ARG A 102 -8.17 14.06 11.05
CA ARG A 102 -9.61 14.36 11.04
C ARG A 102 -10.26 14.11 12.39
N LEU A 103 -9.82 13.11 13.16
CA LEU A 103 -10.32 12.85 14.52
C LEU A 103 -10.07 14.04 15.46
N TYR A 104 -8.90 14.67 15.35
CA TYR A 104 -8.59 15.90 16.09
C TYR A 104 -9.60 17.02 15.77
N VAL A 105 -9.87 17.26 14.48
CA VAL A 105 -10.83 18.30 14.06
C VAL A 105 -12.26 17.98 14.51
N LYS A 106 -12.65 16.70 14.51
CA LYS A 106 -13.96 16.23 14.98
C LYS A 106 -14.08 16.15 16.51
N ASN A 107 -13.00 16.45 17.24
CA ASN A 107 -12.92 16.38 18.69
C ASN A 107 -13.19 14.98 19.28
N ASP A 108 -12.81 13.91 18.57
CA ASP A 108 -12.82 12.54 19.09
C ASP A 108 -11.46 12.20 19.72
N GLY A 109 -11.23 12.74 20.92
CA GLY A 109 -9.94 12.64 21.62
C GLY A 109 -9.57 11.20 22.01
N ASP A 110 -10.56 10.40 22.39
CA ASP A 110 -10.34 9.03 22.85
C ASP A 110 -9.79 8.15 21.73
N LEU A 111 -10.44 8.15 20.55
CA LEU A 111 -9.94 7.39 19.42
C LEU A 111 -8.64 7.98 18.87
N PHE A 112 -8.50 9.31 18.88
CA PHE A 112 -7.26 9.99 18.47
C PHE A 112 -6.04 9.49 19.25
N HIS A 113 -6.14 9.39 20.58
CA HIS A 113 -5.04 8.92 21.42
C HIS A 113 -4.78 7.42 21.26
N ARG A 114 -5.83 6.58 21.25
CA ARG A 114 -5.64 5.14 21.06
C ARG A 114 -5.01 4.83 19.70
N LEU A 115 -5.46 5.48 18.64
CA LEU A 115 -4.92 5.29 17.30
C LEU A 115 -3.44 5.73 17.22
N TRP A 116 -3.10 6.87 17.83
CA TRP A 116 -1.69 7.31 17.94
C TRP A 116 -0.81 6.26 18.60
N HIS A 117 -1.26 5.67 19.72
CA HIS A 117 -0.51 4.62 20.40
C HIS A 117 -0.28 3.40 19.50
N VAL A 118 -1.33 2.92 18.82
CA VAL A 118 -1.21 1.78 17.92
C VAL A 118 -0.34 2.09 16.70
N MET A 119 -0.43 3.30 16.13
CA MET A 119 0.45 3.72 15.04
C MET A 119 1.93 3.67 15.44
N ASN A 120 2.28 4.16 16.62
CA ASN A 120 3.66 4.13 17.12
C ASN A 120 4.15 2.71 17.39
N GLU A 121 3.29 1.86 17.97
CA GLU A 121 3.61 0.45 18.17
C GLU A 121 3.88 -0.26 16.84
N ILE A 122 3.06 -0.03 15.82
CA ILE A 122 3.29 -0.57 14.47
C ILE A 122 4.63 -0.07 13.90
N LEU A 123 4.99 1.20 14.09
CA LEU A 123 6.29 1.73 13.66
C LEU A 123 7.47 1.04 14.39
N ASP A 124 7.32 0.72 15.67
CA ASP A 124 8.35 0.01 16.43
C ASP A 124 8.46 -1.46 16.02
N LEU A 125 7.34 -2.14 15.76
CA LEU A 125 7.33 -3.50 15.20
C LEU A 125 7.98 -3.53 13.81
N ARG A 126 7.71 -2.51 12.98
CA ARG A 126 8.32 -2.37 11.64
C ARG A 126 9.83 -2.34 11.76
N ARG A 127 10.34 -1.57 12.73
CA ARG A 127 11.78 -1.47 13.00
C ARG A 127 12.36 -2.84 13.34
N GLN A 128 11.68 -3.63 14.16
CA GLN A 128 12.12 -4.98 14.52
C GLN A 128 12.19 -5.91 13.29
N VAL A 129 11.19 -5.88 12.42
CA VAL A 129 11.18 -6.68 11.18
C VAL A 129 12.33 -6.26 10.25
N LEU A 130 12.54 -4.95 10.08
CA LEU A 130 13.57 -4.42 9.18
C LEU A 130 15.02 -4.65 9.65
N VAL A 131 15.25 -4.80 10.96
CA VAL A 131 16.58 -5.11 11.51
C VAL A 131 17.05 -6.51 11.08
N GLY A 132 16.14 -7.44 10.78
CA GLY A 132 16.48 -8.70 10.09
C GLY A 132 17.22 -9.77 10.92
N HIS A 133 17.39 -9.57 12.23
CA HIS A 133 18.09 -10.52 13.12
C HIS A 133 17.16 -11.45 13.92
N LEU A 134 15.92 -11.66 13.46
CA LEU A 134 14.94 -12.50 14.14
C LEU A 134 14.99 -13.94 13.62
N THR A 135 14.77 -14.91 14.49
CA THR A 135 14.49 -16.30 14.08
C THR A 135 13.14 -16.36 13.35
N ASN A 136 12.90 -17.43 12.58
CA ASN A 136 11.64 -17.60 11.84
C ASN A 136 10.41 -17.58 12.77
N ASP A 137 10.48 -18.27 13.91
CA ASP A 137 9.39 -18.28 14.89
C ASP A 137 9.14 -16.89 15.47
N ARG A 138 10.21 -16.16 15.81
CA ARG A 138 10.07 -14.80 16.34
C ARG A 138 9.55 -13.83 15.29
N MET A 139 9.97 -13.98 14.03
CA MET A 139 9.44 -13.21 12.91
C MET A 139 7.94 -13.47 12.72
N LYS A 140 7.51 -14.72 12.84
CA LYS A 140 6.10 -15.13 12.77
C LYS A 140 5.26 -14.43 13.83
N ASP A 141 5.71 -14.43 15.08
CA ASP A 141 5.01 -13.76 16.19
C ASP A 141 4.89 -12.25 15.94
N VAL A 142 5.96 -11.62 15.48
CA VAL A 142 5.97 -10.17 15.17
C VAL A 142 4.99 -9.86 14.03
N LYS A 143 4.99 -10.65 12.95
CA LYS A 143 4.04 -10.48 11.84
C LYS A 143 2.59 -10.66 12.28
N GLN A 144 2.32 -11.66 13.11
CA GLN A 144 0.99 -11.89 13.67
C GLN A 144 0.53 -10.70 14.52
N HIS A 145 1.43 -10.15 15.33
CA HIS A 145 1.14 -8.99 16.16
C HIS A 145 0.88 -7.73 15.32
N ILE A 146 1.65 -7.54 14.25
CA ILE A 146 1.44 -6.45 13.28
C ILE A 146 0.06 -6.57 12.63
N THR A 147 -0.30 -7.74 12.06
CA THR A 147 -1.57 -7.90 11.35
C THR A 147 -2.77 -7.72 12.27
N ALA A 148 -2.68 -8.21 13.52
CA ALA A 148 -3.71 -7.99 14.53
C ALA A 148 -3.91 -6.49 14.86
N ARG A 149 -2.82 -5.72 14.94
CA ARG A 149 -2.88 -4.27 15.17
C ARG A 149 -3.46 -3.52 13.98
N LEU A 150 -3.07 -3.90 12.76
CA LEU A 150 -3.64 -3.34 11.52
C LEU A 150 -5.15 -3.60 11.45
N ASP A 151 -5.59 -4.82 11.73
CA ASP A 151 -7.02 -5.16 11.71
C ASP A 151 -7.81 -4.39 12.77
N TRP A 152 -7.26 -4.25 13.98
CA TRP A 152 -7.87 -3.44 15.03
C TRP A 152 -8.05 -1.99 14.58
N GLY A 153 -7.03 -1.35 14.02
CA GLY A 153 -7.15 0.06 13.64
C GLY A 153 -8.05 0.28 12.42
N ASN A 154 -8.06 -0.64 11.47
CA ASN A 154 -9.03 -0.62 10.36
C ASN A 154 -10.47 -0.74 10.90
N GLU A 155 -10.70 -1.63 11.86
CA GLU A 155 -11.99 -1.77 12.52
C GLU A 155 -12.42 -0.48 13.25
N GLN A 156 -11.52 0.16 14.01
CA GLN A 156 -11.83 1.41 14.71
C GLN A 156 -12.12 2.58 13.76
N LEU A 157 -11.50 2.59 12.58
CA LEU A 157 -11.65 3.64 11.57
C LEU A 157 -12.74 3.34 10.55
N SER A 158 -13.45 2.24 10.73
CA SER A 158 -14.44 1.73 9.79
C SER A 158 -13.92 1.49 8.37
N LEU A 159 -12.69 0.97 8.27
CA LEU A 159 -12.05 0.57 7.02
C LEU A 159 -12.22 -0.92 6.77
N ASP A 160 -12.03 -1.29 5.51
CA ASP A 160 -12.04 -2.68 5.06
C ASP A 160 -10.89 -3.48 5.71
N LEU A 161 -11.19 -4.73 6.09
CA LEU A 161 -10.17 -5.66 6.60
C LEU A 161 -9.50 -6.38 5.44
N VAL A 162 -8.24 -6.77 5.65
CA VAL A 162 -7.43 -7.41 4.61
C VAL A 162 -7.54 -8.94 4.74
N PRO A 163 -8.03 -9.65 3.71
CA PRO A 163 -7.99 -11.11 3.70
C PRO A 163 -6.53 -11.59 3.62
N ARG A 164 -6.08 -12.40 4.58
CA ARG A 164 -4.70 -12.91 4.65
C ARG A 164 -4.63 -14.43 4.73
N ARG A 165 -3.66 -15.02 4.02
CA ARG A 165 -3.21 -16.40 4.24
C ARG A 165 -1.87 -16.32 4.97
N GLU A 166 -1.82 -16.91 6.16
CA GLU A 166 -0.74 -16.70 7.15
C GLU A 166 -0.62 -15.22 7.54
N PHE A 167 0.23 -14.44 6.86
CA PHE A 167 0.43 -13.01 7.08
C PHE A 167 0.40 -12.19 5.80
N SER A 168 0.35 -12.86 4.64
CA SER A 168 0.35 -12.21 3.34
C SER A 168 -1.07 -11.99 2.88
N MET A 169 -1.30 -10.82 2.31
CA MET A 169 -2.51 -10.55 1.53
C MET A 169 -2.67 -11.61 0.45
N VAL A 170 -3.90 -12.07 0.29
CA VAL A 170 -4.22 -13.06 -0.73
C VAL A 170 -4.28 -12.40 -2.11
N ASP A 171 -3.65 -13.02 -3.12
CA ASP A 171 -3.74 -12.60 -4.52
C ASP A 171 -5.12 -12.97 -5.10
N PRO A 172 -5.92 -11.99 -5.61
CA PRO A 172 -7.22 -12.24 -6.22
C PRO A 172 -7.17 -13.23 -7.39
N ASP A 173 -6.05 -13.31 -8.12
CA ASP A 173 -5.90 -14.19 -9.27
C ASP A 173 -5.58 -15.64 -8.85
N GLU A 174 -5.16 -15.86 -7.60
CA GLU A 174 -4.76 -17.17 -7.08
C GLU A 174 -5.78 -17.80 -6.12
N ILE A 175 -6.73 -17.02 -5.57
CA ILE A 175 -7.75 -17.52 -4.65
C ILE A 175 -9.09 -17.79 -5.35
N SER A 176 -9.69 -18.94 -5.05
CA SER A 176 -11.05 -19.22 -5.52
C SER A 176 -12.09 -18.40 -4.75
N VAL A 177 -13.20 -18.06 -5.41
CA VAL A 177 -14.32 -17.31 -4.80
C VAL A 177 -14.83 -17.98 -3.52
N THR A 178 -14.91 -19.32 -3.50
CA THR A 178 -15.38 -20.08 -2.34
C THR A 178 -14.38 -20.06 -1.19
N GLU A 179 -13.09 -20.11 -1.49
CA GLU A 179 -12.04 -20.01 -0.48
C GLU A 179 -11.96 -18.59 0.10
N LEU A 180 -12.06 -17.56 -0.74
CA LEU A 180 -12.13 -16.18 -0.31
C LEU A 180 -13.34 -15.95 0.60
N PHE A 181 -14.51 -16.47 0.22
CA PHE A 181 -15.72 -16.38 1.05
C PHE A 181 -15.54 -17.03 2.42
N LYS A 182 -14.91 -18.22 2.48
CA LYS A 182 -14.62 -18.89 3.75
C LYS A 182 -13.68 -18.06 4.63
N LEU A 183 -12.65 -17.47 4.02
CA LEU A 183 -11.66 -16.65 4.70
C LEU A 183 -12.25 -15.35 5.25
N VAL A 184 -13.15 -14.71 4.51
CA VAL A 184 -13.88 -13.54 4.99
C VAL A 184 -14.91 -13.92 6.05
N SER A 185 -15.56 -15.07 5.90
CA SER A 185 -16.60 -15.54 6.84
C SER A 185 -16.06 -15.97 8.19
N SER A 186 -14.79 -16.36 8.28
CA SER A 186 -14.13 -16.68 9.55
C SER A 186 -13.73 -15.43 10.36
N ILE A 187 -13.79 -14.24 9.74
CA ILE A 187 -13.58 -12.97 10.43
C ILE A 187 -14.83 -12.67 11.29
N PRO A 188 -14.69 -12.44 12.60
CA PRO A 188 -15.82 -12.23 13.51
C PRO A 188 -16.79 -11.13 13.05
N LYS A 189 -18.09 -11.46 12.95
CA LYS A 189 -19.16 -10.60 12.39
C LYS A 189 -19.59 -9.41 13.25
N THR A 190 -18.95 -9.13 14.39
CA THR A 190 -19.12 -7.83 15.08
C THR A 190 -18.64 -6.65 14.21
N ARG A 191 -17.99 -6.97 13.09
CA ARG A 191 -17.33 -6.13 12.10
C ARG A 191 -18.16 -6.00 10.81
N ASN A 192 -19.05 -5.01 10.75
CA ASN A 192 -19.94 -4.76 9.59
C ASN A 192 -19.23 -4.30 8.29
N ASN A 193 -17.90 -4.14 8.28
CA ASN A 193 -17.19 -3.52 7.15
C ASN A 193 -16.62 -4.52 6.12
N CYS A 194 -16.67 -5.83 6.38
CA CYS A 194 -16.08 -6.83 5.47
C CYS A 194 -16.90 -7.11 4.20
N LEU A 195 -18.17 -6.67 4.15
CA LEU A 195 -19.06 -6.98 3.02
C LEU A 195 -18.73 -6.16 1.75
N ASN A 196 -18.16 -4.97 1.91
CA ASN A 196 -17.76 -4.13 0.77
C ASN A 196 -16.59 -4.78 0.01
N THR A 197 -15.61 -5.36 0.70
CA THR A 197 -14.44 -6.01 0.09
C THR A 197 -14.81 -7.19 -0.83
N VAL A 198 -15.82 -8.00 -0.44
CA VAL A 198 -16.30 -9.12 -1.26
C VAL A 198 -17.06 -8.63 -2.49
N LEU A 199 -17.89 -7.59 -2.34
CA LEU A 199 -18.64 -7.02 -3.47
C LEU A 199 -17.69 -6.35 -4.48
N LEU A 200 -16.66 -5.67 -3.99
CA LEU A 200 -15.66 -5.02 -4.84
C LEU A 200 -14.75 -6.01 -5.56
N LEU A 201 -14.25 -7.07 -4.90
CA LEU A 201 -13.45 -8.11 -5.59
C LEU A 201 -14.25 -8.87 -6.66
N LEU A 202 -15.57 -8.98 -6.51
CA LEU A 202 -16.45 -9.57 -7.52
C LEU A 202 -16.86 -8.61 -8.66
N CYS A 203 -16.72 -7.29 -8.47
CA CYS A 203 -17.16 -6.27 -9.43
C CYS A 203 -16.01 -5.52 -10.13
N ILE A 204 -14.74 -5.75 -9.78
CA ILE A 204 -13.60 -5.15 -10.49
C ILE A 204 -13.37 -5.91 -11.81
N PRO A 205 -13.52 -5.28 -12.99
CA PRO A 205 -13.15 -5.93 -14.24
C PRO A 205 -11.65 -6.27 -14.21
N HIS A 206 -11.28 -7.43 -14.75
CA HIS A 206 -9.92 -7.98 -14.78
C HIS A 206 -8.82 -7.00 -15.26
N SER A 207 -9.17 -5.89 -15.90
CA SER A 207 -8.26 -4.83 -16.35
C SER A 207 -7.84 -3.80 -15.29
N LEU A 208 -8.49 -3.76 -14.11
CA LEU A 208 -8.18 -2.84 -13.00
C LEU A 208 -7.45 -3.51 -11.82
N SER A 209 -7.33 -4.85 -11.83
CA SER A 209 -6.64 -5.64 -10.79
C SER A 209 -5.17 -5.26 -10.63
N SER A 210 -4.52 -4.81 -11.72
CA SER A 210 -3.09 -4.48 -11.76
C SER A 210 -2.67 -3.22 -10.98
N SER A 211 -3.62 -2.44 -10.44
CA SER A 211 -3.33 -1.21 -9.68
C SER A 211 -3.65 -1.29 -8.18
N ILE A 212 -4.11 -2.45 -7.67
CA ILE A 212 -4.69 -2.54 -6.34
C ILE A 212 -3.82 -3.46 -5.47
N HIS A 213 -2.71 -2.90 -4.99
CA HIS A 213 -1.89 -3.56 -3.94
C HIS A 213 -2.20 -3.07 -2.52
N CYS A 214 -3.32 -2.35 -2.34
CA CYS A 214 -3.79 -2.02 -0.99
C CYS A 214 -5.34 -1.92 -0.95
N PRO A 215 -6.02 -2.72 -0.10
CA PRO A 215 -7.48 -2.73 -0.02
C PRO A 215 -8.08 -1.42 0.53
N LEU A 216 -7.27 -0.54 1.14
CA LEU A 216 -7.73 0.80 1.52
C LEU A 216 -8.07 1.69 0.33
N TYR A 217 -7.57 1.36 -0.89
CA TYR A 217 -7.86 2.11 -2.11
C TYR A 217 -9.22 1.79 -2.74
N LEU A 218 -9.84 0.64 -2.42
CA LEU A 218 -11.18 0.31 -2.92
C LEU A 218 -12.25 1.27 -2.39
N SER A 219 -12.11 1.73 -1.14
CA SER A 219 -13.05 2.67 -0.49
C SER A 219 -12.91 4.10 -1.01
N LEU A 220 -11.69 4.54 -1.32
CA LEU A 220 -11.41 5.91 -1.79
C LEU A 220 -11.66 6.11 -3.29
N ALA A 221 -11.48 5.09 -4.13
CA ALA A 221 -11.69 5.20 -5.57
C ALA A 221 -13.17 5.34 -5.99
N LEU A 222 -14.12 5.05 -5.09
CA LEU A 222 -15.56 5.19 -5.32
C LEU A 222 -16.20 6.40 -4.61
N ALA A 223 -15.41 7.21 -3.91
CA ALA A 223 -15.88 8.40 -3.18
C ALA A 223 -15.53 9.75 -3.88
N THR A 224 -15.08 9.70 -5.13
CA THR A 224 -14.91 10.85 -6.04
C THR A 224 -15.58 10.56 -7.36
#